data_AF-X1FV95-F1
#
_entry.id   AF-X1FV95-F1
#
_cell.length_a   1.000
_cell.length_b   1.000
_cell.length_c   1.000
_cell.angle_alpha   90.00
_cell.angle_beta   90.00
_cell.angle_gamma   90.00
#
_symmetry.space_group_name_H-M   'P 1'
#
loop_
_entity.id
_entity.type
_entity.pdbx_description
1 polymer ?
#
loop_
_entity_poly.entity_id
_entity_poly.type
_entity_poly.pdbx_seq_one_letter_code
_entity_poly.pdbx_strand_id
1 'polypeptide(L)' 'FQKLYNENYIEEIRKKIGADTLLYQNIEDLVMAIGKEESQLCLACLTGIYPLKSVEKLVEMEQSIVKSRA' A
#
# COMPACT_ATOMS: atom_id res chain seq x y z
N PHE A 1 -4.16 4.71 1.26
CA PHE A 1 -4.46 6.16 1.31
C PHE A 1 -5.96 6.45 1.21
N GLN A 2 -6.64 6.05 0.14
CA GLN A 2 -8.08 6.30 -0.04
C GLN A 2 -9.00 5.73 1.06
N LYS A 3 -8.58 4.66 1.75
CA LYS A 3 -9.31 4.07 2.89
C LYS A 3 -9.07 4.78 4.23
N LEU A 4 -8.01 5.58 4.32
CA LEU A 4 -7.55 6.28 5.53
C LEU A 4 -7.80 7.79 5.46
N TYR A 5 -7.96 8.32 4.25
CA TYR A 5 -8.22 9.73 3.97
C TYR A 5 -9.49 9.85 3.13
N ASN A 6 -10.15 11.00 3.24
CA ASN A 6 -11.36 11.30 2.47
C ASN A 6 -11.13 11.20 0.94
N GLU A 7 -12.21 11.23 0.17
CA GLU A 7 -12.16 11.15 -1.30
C GLU A 7 -11.27 12.23 -1.95
N ASN A 8 -10.90 13.29 -1.21
CA ASN A 8 -10.21 14.47 -1.72
C ASN A 8 -8.73 14.57 -1.28
N TYR A 9 -8.15 13.51 -0.70
CA TYR A 9 -6.79 13.56 -0.14
C TYR A 9 -5.71 13.96 -1.15
N ILE A 10 -5.89 13.63 -2.43
CA ILE A 10 -4.96 14.02 -3.50
C ILE A 10 -4.93 15.55 -3.64
N GLU A 11 -6.10 16.19 -3.63
CA GLU A 11 -6.20 17.66 -3.66
C GLU A 11 -5.62 18.31 -2.41
N GLU A 12 -5.81 17.70 -1.24
CA GLU A 12 -5.21 18.19 0.00
C GLU A 12 -3.68 18.17 -0.07
N ILE A 13 -3.09 17.07 -0.53
CA ILE A 13 -1.63 16.93 -0.70
C ILE A 13 -1.12 17.90 -1.75
N ARG A 14 -1.78 18.00 -2.91
CA ARG A 14 -1.41 18.93 -3.99
C ARG A 14 -1.32 20.37 -3.49
N LYS A 15 -2.36 20.83 -2.77
CA LYS A 15 -2.39 22.17 -2.17
C LYS A 15 -1.29 22.34 -1.12
N LYS A 16 -1.07 21.33 -0.27
CA LYS A 16 -0.06 21.37 0.80
C LYS A 16 1.37 21.51 0.27
N ILE A 17 1.69 20.89 -0.86
CA ILE A 17 3.01 20.99 -1.49
C ILE A 17 3.13 22.18 -2.46
N GLY A 18 2.04 22.91 -2.72
CA GLY A 18 2.03 24.07 -3.61
C GLY A 18 2.17 23.74 -5.10
N ALA A 19 1.75 22.54 -5.52
CA ALA A 19 1.86 22.12 -6.92
C ALA A 19 0.63 22.53 -7.75
N ASP A 20 0.84 22.85 -9.04
CA ASP A 20 -0.24 23.11 -9.99
C ASP A 20 -1.10 21.86 -10.21
N THR A 21 -0.44 20.70 -10.32
CA THR A 21 -1.08 19.38 -10.52
C THR A 21 -0.38 18.32 -9.68
N LEU A 22 -1.10 17.24 -9.34
CA LEU A 22 -0.57 16.07 -8.67
C LEU A 22 -1.25 14.82 -9.22
N LEU A 23 -0.46 13.80 -9.54
CA LEU A 23 -0.92 12.47 -9.92
C LEU A 23 -0.05 11.44 -9.20
N TYR A 24 -0.65 10.34 -8.77
CA TYR A 24 0.08 9.16 -8.31
C TYR A 24 0.28 8.18 -9.45
N GLN A 25 1.38 7.43 -9.41
CA GLN A 25 1.63 6.36 -10.36
C GLN A 25 0.70 5.17 -10.08
N ASN A 26 0.17 4.55 -11.14
CA ASN A 26 -0.60 3.32 -11.03
C ASN A 26 0.33 2.13 -10.83
N ILE A 27 -0.06 1.18 -9.99
CA ILE A 27 0.75 -0.02 -9.72
C ILE A 27 0.91 -0.86 -10.99
N GLU A 28 -0.15 -1.04 -11.77
CA GLU A 28 -0.12 -1.81 -13.02
C GLU A 28 0.86 -1.19 -14.03
N ASP A 29 0.78 0.13 -14.24
CA ASP A 29 1.70 0.86 -15.12
C ASP A 29 3.15 0.79 -14.64
N LEU A 30 3.36 0.82 -13.31
CA LEU A 30 4.69 0.65 -12.71
C LEU A 30 5.26 -0.75 -13.01
N VAL A 31 4.47 -1.81 -12.84
CA VAL A 31 4.88 -3.20 -13.12
C VAL A 31 5.24 -3.34 -14.60
N MET A 32 4.38 -2.84 -15.50
CA MET A 32 4.64 -2.83 -16.95
C MET A 32 5.94 -2.10 -17.29
N ALA A 33 6.17 -0.92 -16.72
CA ALA A 33 7.37 -0.12 -16.98
C ALA A 33 8.67 -0.81 -16.50
N ILE A 34 8.62 -1.60 -15.44
CA ILE A 34 9.76 -2.38 -14.94
C ILE A 34 10.08 -3.57 -15.85
N GLY A 35 9.10 -4.10 -16.57
CA GLY A 35 9.28 -5.24 -17.49
C GLY A 35 9.51 -6.57 -16.77
N LYS A 36 8.91 -6.75 -15.60
CA LYS A 36 8.89 -8.00 -14.82
C LYS A 36 7.45 -8.38 -14.51
N GLU A 37 7.23 -9.68 -14.29
CA GLU A 37 5.93 -10.14 -13.78
C GLU A 37 5.70 -9.61 -12.37
N GLU A 38 4.44 -9.29 -12.02
CA GLU A 38 4.08 -8.77 -10.69
C GLU A 38 4.57 -9.70 -9.56
N SER A 39 4.46 -11.02 -9.76
CA SER A 39 4.90 -12.05 -8.81
C SER A 39 6.41 -12.04 -8.53
N GLN A 40 7.19 -11.33 -9.35
CA GLN A 40 8.64 -11.18 -9.19
C GLN A 40 9.02 -9.87 -8.48
N LEU A 41 8.05 -9.03 -8.13
CA LEU A 41 8.26 -7.73 -7.52
C LEU A 41 7.71 -7.70 -6.09
N CYS A 42 8.51 -7.17 -5.16
CA CYS A 42 8.01 -6.82 -3.84
C CYS A 42 7.28 -5.48 -3.93
N LEU A 43 5.94 -5.50 -3.85
CA LEU A 43 5.10 -4.30 -3.90
C LEU A 43 4.57 -3.87 -2.52
N ALA A 44 5.17 -4.39 -1.44
CA ALA A 44 4.66 -4.21 -0.07
C ALA A 44 4.58 -2.74 0.36
N CYS A 45 5.52 -1.90 -0.06
CA CYS A 45 5.48 -0.46 0.27
C CYS A 45 4.29 0.27 -0.36
N LEU A 46 3.69 -0.28 -1.43
CA LEU A 46 2.58 0.32 -2.17
C LEU A 46 1.24 -0.33 -1.80
N THR A 47 1.22 -1.65 -1.61
CA THR A 47 0.01 -2.45 -1.37
C THR A 47 -0.19 -2.83 0.10
N GLY A 48 0.87 -2.80 0.91
CA GLY A 48 0.91 -3.40 2.24
C GLY A 48 1.04 -4.93 2.24
N ILE A 49 1.06 -5.58 1.07
CA ILE A 49 1.12 -7.04 0.95
C ILE A 49 2.58 -7.47 0.80
N TYR A 50 3.11 -8.10 1.83
CA TYR A 50 4.48 -8.64 1.83
C TYR A 50 4.50 -10.05 1.22
N PRO A 51 5.41 -10.36 0.29
CA PRO A 51 5.51 -11.70 -0.33
C PRO A 51 6.16 -12.77 0.58
N LEU A 52 6.35 -12.45 1.87
CA LEU A 52 7.02 -13.31 2.83
C LEU A 52 6.05 -14.36 3.39
N LYS A 53 6.38 -15.65 3.21
CA LYS A 53 5.58 -16.78 3.70
C LYS A 53 5.30 -16.77 5.22
N SER A 54 6.12 -16.08 6.00
CA SER A 54 5.96 -15.98 7.45
C SER A 54 4.96 -14.90 7.88
N VAL A 55 4.61 -13.96 7.02
CA VAL A 55 3.75 -12.82 7.39
C VAL A 55 2.34 -13.26 7.77
N GLU A 56 1.78 -14.25 7.07
CA GLU A 56 0.47 -14.84 7.41
C GLU A 56 0.45 -15.38 8.84
N LYS A 57 1.48 -16.16 9.21
CA LYS A 57 1.62 -16.70 10.57
C LYS A 57 1.77 -15.61 11.62
N LEU A 58 2.51 -14.54 11.31
CA LEU A 58 2.69 -13.41 12.23
C LEU A 58 1.35 -12.68 12.48
N VAL A 59 0.55 -12.46 11.43
CA VAL A 59 -0.78 -11.84 11.53
C VAL A 59 -1.74 -12.73 12.34
N GLU A 60 -1.75 -14.04 12.11
CA GLU A 60 -2.56 -14.99 12.90
C GLU A 60 -2.17 -15.00 14.38
N MET A 61 -0.88 -14.96 14.67
CA MET A 61 -0.35 -14.88 16.04
C MET A 61 -0.77 -13.58 16.71
N GLU A 62 -0.64 -12.44 16.02
CA GLU A 62 -1.05 -11.13 16.55
C GLU A 62 -2.54 -11.10 16.88
N GLN A 63 -3.40 -11.59 15.98
CA GLN A 63 -4.85 -11.67 16.22
C GLN A 63 -5.20 -12.58 17.40
N SER A 64 -4.51 -13.71 17.54
CA SER A 64 -4.69 -14.63 18.68
C SER A 64 -4.31 -13.96 20.00
N ILE A 65 -3.20 -13.21 20.03
CA ILE A 65 -2.76 -12.45 21.19
C ILE A 65 -3.78 -11.37 21.55
N VAL A 66 -4.27 -10.60 20.58
CA VAL A 66 -5.27 -9.53 20.82
C VAL A 66 -6.58 -10.10 21.37
N LYS A 67 -7.10 -11.19 20.79
CA LYS A 67 -8.32 -11.87 21.29
C LYS A 67 -8.17 -12.41 22.70
N SER A 68 -6.99 -12.90 23.09
CA SER A 68 -6.75 -13.39 24.45
C SER A 68 -6.71 -12.27 25.51
N ARG A 69 -6.55 -11.01 25.07
CA ARG A 69 -6.42 -9.83 25.93
C ARG A 69 -7.68 -8.96 25.98
N ALA A 70 -8.69 -9.27 25.18
CA ALA A 70 -10.01 -8.62 25.15
C ALA A 70 -11.01 -9.45 25.98
#